data_AF-A0A4P6PY85-F1
#
_entry.id   AF-A0A4P6PY85-F1
#
_cell.length_a   1.000
_cell.length_b   1.000
_cell.length_c   1.000
_cell.angle_alpha   90.00
_cell.angle_beta   90.00
_cell.angle_gamma   90.00
#
_symmetry.space_group_name_H-M   'P 1'
#
loop_
_entity.id
_entity.type
_entity.pdbx_description
1 polymer ?
#
loop_
_entity_poly.entity_id
_entity_poly.type
_entity_poly.pdbx_seq_one_letter_code
_entity_poly.pdbx_strand_id
1 'polypeptide(L)'
;MDTTGIDLTPRSRHVLQAAAHIARRHREAAGAPTGAVPVVGVEHLFLAILQEEDGVPVQAIRAEADIHRMIDDVLRVMVGASYLDGIGAEPAPPWPGRPR
;
A
#
# COMPACT_ATOMS: atom_id res chain seq x y z
N MET A 1 11.66 11.33 7.30
CA MET A 1 11.88 10.48 8.49
C MET A 1 13.04 9.56 8.19
N ASP A 2 14.06 9.59 9.02
CA ASP A 2 15.17 8.65 8.99
C ASP A 2 14.67 7.33 9.59
N THR A 3 14.72 6.23 8.83
CA THR A 3 14.31 4.88 9.26
C THR A 3 15.49 4.08 9.82
N THR A 4 16.65 4.72 10.06
CA THR A 4 17.80 4.06 10.67
C THR A 4 17.43 3.47 12.04
N GLY A 5 17.83 2.20 12.26
CA GLY A 5 17.59 1.48 13.50
C GLY A 5 16.36 0.57 13.53
N ILE A 6 15.61 0.42 12.42
CA ILE A 6 14.52 -0.56 12.34
C ILE A 6 14.97 -1.81 11.58
N ASP A 7 15.04 -2.94 12.29
CA ASP A 7 15.24 -4.24 11.67
C ASP A 7 13.94 -4.74 11.03
N LEU A 8 13.97 -4.93 9.72
CA LEU A 8 12.85 -5.46 8.97
C LEU A 8 12.93 -6.98 8.90
N THR A 9 11.81 -7.63 9.22
CA THR A 9 11.66 -9.07 8.95
C THR A 9 11.80 -9.34 7.45
N PRO A 10 12.20 -10.57 7.04
CA PRO A 10 12.23 -10.95 5.63
C PRO A 10 10.90 -10.67 4.91
N ARG A 11 9.77 -10.93 5.59
CA ARG A 11 8.43 -10.67 5.07
C ARG A 11 8.17 -9.17 4.89
N SER A 12 8.51 -8.34 5.87
CA SER A 12 8.37 -6.87 5.75
C SER A 12 9.20 -6.32 4.59
N ARG A 13 10.41 -6.85 4.39
CA ARG A 13 11.26 -6.48 3.24
C ARG A 13 10.62 -6.88 1.91
N HIS A 14 10.03 -8.08 1.84
CA HIS A 14 9.30 -8.54 0.67
C HIS A 14 8.10 -7.63 0.36
N VAL A 15 7.28 -7.30 1.35
CA VAL A 15 6.15 -6.37 1.20
C VAL A 15 6.58 -5.01 0.65
N LEU A 16 7.69 -4.45 1.15
CA LEU A 16 8.22 -3.17 0.63
C LEU A 16 8.68 -3.29 -0.82
N GLN A 17 9.32 -4.40 -1.21
CA GLN A 17 9.72 -4.65 -2.59
C GLN A 17 8.50 -4.82 -3.51
N ALA A 18 7.49 -5.57 -3.06
CA ALA A 18 6.24 -5.76 -3.78
C ALA A 18 5.49 -4.42 -3.95
N ALA A 19 5.39 -3.61 -2.90
CA ALA A 19 4.78 -2.28 -2.97
C ALA A 19 5.48 -1.36 -3.98
N ALA A 20 6.83 -1.39 -4.01
CA ALA A 20 7.61 -0.64 -5.00
C ALA A 20 7.36 -1.14 -6.44
N HIS A 21 7.12 -2.44 -6.63
CA HIS A 21 6.73 -3.00 -7.92
C HIS A 21 5.34 -2.53 -8.35
N ILE A 22 4.35 -2.58 -7.45
CA ILE A 22 2.98 -2.11 -7.71
C ILE A 22 2.99 -0.63 -8.08
N ALA A 23 3.69 0.21 -7.31
CA ALA A 23 3.81 1.65 -7.58
C ALA A 23 4.40 1.94 -8.96
N ARG A 24 5.42 1.19 -9.37
CA ARG A 24 6.03 1.32 -10.70
C ARG A 24 5.03 0.99 -11.79
N ARG A 25 4.34 -0.14 -11.68
CA ARG A 25 3.36 -0.61 -12.67
C ARG A 25 2.19 0.36 -12.82
N HIS A 26 1.68 0.89 -11.70
CA HIS A 26 0.64 1.91 -11.71
C HIS A 26 1.10 3.18 -12.44
N ARG A 27 2.33 3.63 -12.15
CA ARG A 27 2.92 4.82 -12.76
C ARG A 27 3.18 4.65 -14.26
N GLU A 28 3.67 3.48 -14.68
CA GLU A 28 3.85 3.10 -16.09
C GLU A 28 2.51 3.10 -16.83
N ALA A 29 1.46 2.53 -16.24
CA ALA A 29 0.11 2.54 -16.81
C ALA A 29 -0.48 3.95 -16.94
N ALA A 30 -0.09 4.87 -16.06
CA ALA A 30 -0.43 6.30 -16.13
C ALA A 30 0.41 7.09 -17.15
N GLY A 31 1.27 6.44 -17.94
CA GLY A 31 2.05 7.08 -19.02
C GLY A 31 3.28 7.85 -18.54
N ALA A 32 3.80 7.54 -17.36
CA ALA A 32 5.00 8.21 -16.86
C ALA A 32 6.25 7.92 -17.71
N PRO A 33 7.20 8.87 -17.77
CA PRO A 33 8.41 8.71 -18.56
C PRO A 33 9.29 7.57 -18.04
N THR A 34 10.00 6.93 -18.97
CA THR A 34 11.02 5.92 -18.68
C THR A 34 12.06 6.44 -17.69
N GLY A 35 12.30 5.69 -16.61
CA GLY A 35 13.26 6.07 -15.56
C GLY A 35 12.68 6.89 -14.41
N ALA A 36 11.37 7.21 -14.44
CA ALA A 36 10.72 7.83 -13.29
C ALA A 36 10.79 6.92 -12.05
N VAL A 37 11.22 7.48 -10.92
CA VAL A 37 11.33 6.74 -9.66
C VAL A 37 9.91 6.44 -9.13
N PRO A 38 9.58 5.18 -8.78
CA PRO A 38 8.27 4.86 -8.20
C PRO A 38 8.14 5.52 -6.83
N VAL A 39 6.99 6.15 -6.59
CA VAL A 39 6.64 6.71 -5.27
C VAL A 39 5.70 5.72 -4.59
N VAL A 40 6.13 5.18 -3.45
CA VAL A 40 5.35 4.22 -2.68
C VAL A 40 4.50 4.96 -1.67
N GLY A 41 3.18 4.95 -1.90
CA GLY A 41 2.18 5.36 -0.92
C GLY A 41 1.58 4.18 -0.14
N VAL A 42 0.65 4.49 0.78
CA VAL A 42 0.09 3.51 1.73
C VAL A 42 -0.79 2.46 1.05
N GLU A 43 -1.47 2.83 -0.02
CA GLU A 43 -2.26 1.94 -0.87
C GLU A 43 -1.39 0.86 -1.55
N HIS A 44 -0.17 1.21 -1.98
CA HIS A 44 0.77 0.24 -2.53
C HIS A 44 1.25 -0.75 -1.47
N LEU A 45 1.51 -0.26 -0.24
CA LEU A 45 1.83 -1.12 0.90
C LEU A 45 0.67 -2.04 1.25
N PHE A 46 -0.55 -1.50 1.28
CA PHE A 46 -1.74 -2.27 1.60
C PHE A 46 -2.02 -3.37 0.57
N LEU A 47 -1.95 -3.05 -0.72
CA LEU A 47 -2.07 -4.05 -1.78
C LEU A 47 -0.99 -5.13 -1.69
N ALA A 48 0.26 -4.76 -1.40
CA ALA A 48 1.34 -5.73 -1.18
C ALA A 48 1.08 -6.62 0.05
N ILE A 49 0.52 -6.06 1.13
CA ILE A 49 0.13 -6.84 2.32
C ILE A 49 -0.99 -7.82 1.98
N LEU A 50 -2.00 -7.41 1.20
CA LEU A 50 -3.11 -8.29 0.81
C LEU A 50 -2.66 -9.48 -0.06
N GLN A 51 -1.52 -9.37 -0.75
CA GLN A 51 -0.91 -10.47 -1.49
C GLN A 51 -0.17 -11.48 -0.59
N GLU A 52 0.16 -11.11 0.64
CA GLU A 52 0.71 -12.04 1.65
C GLU A 52 -0.44 -12.88 2.25
N GLU A 53 -0.91 -13.90 1.53
CA GLU A 53 -2.08 -14.70 1.93
C GLU A 53 -1.98 -15.30 3.34
N ASP A 54 -0.77 -15.68 3.75
CA ASP A 54 -0.47 -16.23 5.08
C ASP A 54 0.00 -15.16 6.08
N GLY A 55 -0.07 -13.88 5.71
CA GLY A 55 0.29 -12.76 6.58
C GLY A 55 -0.76 -12.54 7.69
N VAL A 56 -0.31 -12.21 8.90
CA VAL A 56 -1.19 -11.92 10.04
C VAL A 56 -2.28 -10.89 9.70
N PRO A 57 -2.01 -9.78 8.98
CA PRO A 57 -3.06 -8.84 8.60
C PRO A 57 -4.13 -9.46 7.70
N VAL A 58 -3.73 -10.28 6.73
CA VAL A 58 -4.67 -10.94 5.80
C VAL A 58 -5.50 -11.99 6.53
N GLN A 59 -4.86 -12.80 7.38
CA GLN A 59 -5.57 -13.77 8.23
C GLN A 59 -6.62 -13.10 9.12
N ALA A 60 -6.28 -11.94 9.71
CA ALA A 60 -7.20 -11.20 10.58
C ALA A 60 -8.42 -10.63 9.83
N ILE A 61 -8.26 -10.25 8.55
CA ILE A 61 -9.32 -9.65 7.74
C ILE A 61 -10.16 -10.72 7.02
N ARG A 62 -9.59 -11.88 6.70
CA ARG A 62 -10.22 -12.95 5.89
C ARG A 62 -11.54 -13.47 6.48
N ALA A 63 -11.76 -13.33 7.79
CA ALA A 63 -13.03 -13.69 8.44
C ALA A 63 -14.13 -12.64 8.23
N GLU A 64 -13.77 -11.38 7.96
CA GLU A 64 -14.68 -10.23 7.95
C GLU A 64 -14.94 -9.68 6.54
N ALA A 65 -14.03 -9.93 5.59
CA ALA A 65 -14.12 -9.38 4.24
C ALA A 65 -13.51 -10.28 3.16
N ASP A 66 -14.03 -10.13 1.95
CA ASP A 66 -13.45 -10.72 0.73
C ASP A 66 -12.22 -9.91 0.30
N ILE A 67 -11.05 -10.54 0.41
CA ILE A 67 -9.76 -9.94 0.10
C ILE A 67 -9.67 -9.54 -1.39
N HIS A 68 -10.23 -10.33 -2.30
CA HIS A 68 -10.20 -9.99 -3.73
C HIS A 68 -11.05 -8.76 -4.02
N ARG A 69 -12.24 -8.69 -3.42
CA ARG A 69 -13.09 -7.50 -3.50
C ARG A 69 -12.40 -6.27 -2.92
N MET A 70 -11.69 -6.40 -1.81
CA MET A 70 -10.92 -5.29 -1.22
C MET A 70 -9.81 -4.80 -2.14
N ILE A 71 -9.09 -5.71 -2.80
CA ILE A 71 -8.09 -5.36 -3.82
C ILE A 71 -8.74 -4.55 -4.95
N ASP A 72 -9.85 -5.03 -5.48
CA ASP A 72 -10.58 -4.35 -6.57
C ASP A 72 -11.07 -2.95 -6.14
N ASP A 73 -11.59 -2.84 -4.92
CA ASP A 73 -12.04 -1.56 -4.37
C ASP A 73 -10.90 -0.54 -4.24
N VAL A 74 -9.72 -0.98 -3.79
CA VAL A 74 -8.52 -0.12 -3.69
C VAL A 74 -8.03 0.29 -5.08
N LEU A 75 -7.92 -0.65 -6.02
CA LEU A 75 -7.50 -0.36 -7.39
C LEU A 75 -8.45 0.64 -8.08
N ARG A 76 -9.76 0.50 -7.87
CA ARG A 76 -10.76 1.44 -8.39
C ARG A 76 -10.54 2.85 -7.85
N VAL A 77 -10.24 3.00 -6.56
CA VAL A 77 -9.96 4.31 -5.95
C VAL A 77 -8.69 4.92 -6.55
N MET A 78 -7.63 4.13 -6.75
CA MET A 78 -6.36 4.60 -7.32
C MET A 78 -6.48 5.14 -8.75
N VAL A 79 -7.43 4.63 -9.55
CA VAL A 79 -7.67 5.10 -10.93
C VAL A 79 -8.50 6.41 -10.98
N GLY A 80 -9.17 6.79 -9.89
CA GLY A 80 -10.02 7.99 -9.84
C GLY A 80 -9.23 9.29 -9.86
N ALA A 81 -9.74 10.33 -10.54
CA ALA A 81 -9.10 11.65 -10.65
C ALA A 81 -8.74 12.30 -9.30
N SER A 82 -9.51 12.01 -8.24
CA SER A 82 -9.27 12.50 -6.88
C SER A 82 -8.06 11.87 -6.18
N TYR A 83 -7.56 10.72 -6.66
CA TYR A 83 -6.40 10.05 -6.08
C TYR A 83 -5.11 10.82 -6.36
N LEU A 84 -4.95 11.35 -7.59
CA LEU A 84 -3.75 12.11 -7.98
C LEU A 84 -3.60 13.42 -7.19
N ASP A 85 -4.72 14.07 -6.83
CA ASP A 85 -4.74 15.29 -6.01
C ASP A 85 -4.30 15.04 -4.55
N GLY A 86 -4.42 13.80 -4.06
CA GLY A 86 -4.04 13.41 -2.69
C GLY A 86 -2.59 12.92 -2.53
N ILE A 87 -1.86 12.74 -3.64
CA ILE A 87 -0.47 12.25 -3.60
C ILE A 87 0.41 13.34 -2.97
N GLY A 88 0.77 13.14 -1.69
CA GLY A 88 1.59 14.07 -0.92
C GLY A 88 0.85 14.77 0.22
N ALA A 89 -0.40 14.41 0.50
CA ALA A 89 -1.09 14.86 1.71
C ALA A 89 -0.32 14.41 2.97
N GLU A 90 -0.29 15.27 3.99
CA GLU A 90 0.30 14.92 5.29
C GLU A 90 -0.37 13.67 5.87
N PRO A 91 0.40 12.81 6.57
CA PRO A 91 -0.20 11.66 7.25
C PRO A 91 -1.27 12.14 8.23
N ALA A 92 -2.40 11.44 8.25
CA ALA A 92 -3.41 11.67 9.27
C ALA A 92 -2.78 11.59 10.67
N PRO A 93 -3.25 12.38 11.64
CA PRO A 93 -2.74 12.31 13.00
C PRO A 93 -2.84 10.87 13.53
N PRO A 94 -1.92 10.46 14.42
CA PRO A 94 -1.92 9.12 14.97
C PRO A 94 -3.29 8.79 15.56
N TRP A 95 -3.79 7.59 15.26
CA TRP A 95 -5.09 7.12 15.73
C TRP A 95 -5.18 7.28 17.26
N PRO A 96 -6.20 7.97 17.81
CA PRO A 96 -6.27 8.33 19.23
C PRO A 96 -6.55 7.16 20.19
N GLY A 97 -6.38 5.90 19.75
CA GLY A 97 -6.75 4.70 20.48
C GLY A 97 -8.25 4.43 20.42
N ARG A 98 -8.65 3.15 20.50
CA ARG A 98 -10.07 2.80 20.68
C ARG A 98 -10.47 3.01 22.15
N PRO A 99 -11.68 3.53 22.45
CA PRO A 99 -12.31 3.19 23.72
C PRO A 99 -12.51 1.67 23.77
N ARG A 100 -12.19 1.10 24.93
CA ARG A 100 -12.34 -0.34 25.21
C ARG A 100 -13.81 -0.77 25.17
#